data_AF-A0A0F9CGP5-F1
#
_entry.id   AF-A0A0F9CGP5-F1
#
_cell.length_a   1.000
_cell.length_b   1.000
_cell.length_c   1.000
_cell.angle_alpha   90.00
_cell.angle_beta   90.00
_cell.angle_gamma   90.00
#
_symmetry.space_group_name_H-M   'P 1'
#
loop_
_entity.id
_entity.type
_entity.pdbx_description
1 polymer ?
#
loop_
_entity_poly.entity_id
_entity_poly.type
_entity_poly.pdbx_seq_one_letter_code
_entity_poly.pdbx_strand_id
1 'polypeptide(L)'
;LAVQFHATASFDVEEWRPLVTVYFKPEDVDRALCLIGFESLGDPDAYNDSSGASGLFQHLPKYWTERSTDAGWPGADIMDPEANVAVAAWLRQDGWTHWSPYNRGQCQ
;
A
#
# COMPACT_ATOMS: atom_id res chain seq x y z
N LEU A 1 -28.72 23.09 19.09
CA LEU A 1 -28.57 22.10 18.00
C LEU A 1 -27.23 21.41 18.21
N ALA A 2 -27.21 20.09 18.35
CA ALA A 2 -25.98 19.30 18.34
C ALA A 2 -25.72 18.86 16.90
N VAL A 3 -24.60 19.28 16.32
CA VAL A 3 -24.16 18.76 15.02
C VAL A 3 -23.57 17.38 15.27
N GLN A 4 -24.14 16.38 14.61
CA GLN A 4 -23.70 15.00 14.65
C GLN A 4 -22.28 14.90 14.06
N PHE A 5 -21.38 14.30 14.83
CA PHE A 5 -20.10 13.82 14.31
C PHE A 5 -20.39 12.70 13.29
N HIS A 6 -20.04 12.92 12.02
CA HIS A 6 -19.82 11.80 11.13
C HIS A 6 -18.54 11.13 11.60
N ALA A 7 -18.65 9.93 12.18
CA ALA A 7 -17.51 9.04 12.30
C ALA A 7 -17.05 8.71 10.88
N THR A 8 -16.01 9.37 10.40
CA THR A 8 -15.25 8.91 9.24
C THR A 8 -14.74 7.52 9.60
N ALA A 9 -15.08 6.50 8.81
CA ALA A 9 -14.52 5.17 9.00
C ALA A 9 -12.98 5.32 9.05
N SER A 10 -12.38 4.97 10.18
CA SER A 10 -10.94 4.74 10.21
C SER A 10 -10.71 3.42 9.49
N PHE A 11 -10.00 3.45 8.37
CA PHE A 11 -9.48 2.21 7.79
C PHE A 11 -8.52 1.60 8.81
N ASP A 12 -8.87 0.41 9.29
CA ASP A 12 -8.03 -0.30 10.24
C ASP A 12 -6.99 -1.06 9.42
N VAL A 13 -5.74 -0.60 9.45
CA VAL A 13 -4.62 -1.21 8.73
C VAL A 13 -4.56 -2.74 8.94
N GLU A 14 -4.94 -3.22 10.13
CA GLU A 14 -4.93 -4.65 10.44
C GLU A 14 -5.93 -5.48 9.62
N GLU A 15 -6.94 -4.87 9.00
CA GLU A 15 -7.85 -5.54 8.07
C GLU A 15 -7.09 -6.13 6.87
N TRP A 16 -5.96 -5.53 6.51
CA TRP A 16 -5.11 -5.97 5.40
C TRP A 16 -4.14 -7.09 5.78
N ARG A 17 -3.97 -7.42 7.07
CA ARG A 17 -3.01 -8.46 7.51
C ARG A 17 -3.22 -9.81 6.81
N PRO A 18 -4.45 -10.34 6.64
CA PRO A 18 -4.66 -11.60 5.93
C PRO A 18 -4.12 -11.55 4.51
N LEU A 19 -4.39 -10.45 3.77
CA LEU A 19 -3.92 -10.26 2.40
C LEU A 19 -2.40 -10.06 2.33
N VAL A 20 -1.85 -9.22 3.20
CA VAL A 20 -0.39 -9.00 3.31
C VAL A 20 0.34 -10.31 3.58
N THR A 21 -0.22 -11.18 4.42
CA THR A 21 0.37 -12.50 4.75
C THR A 21 0.41 -13.47 3.56
N VAL A 22 -0.44 -13.28 2.54
CA VAL A 22 -0.41 -14.10 1.32
C VAL A 22 0.86 -13.81 0.51
N TYR A 23 1.30 -12.55 0.46
CA TYR A 23 2.34 -12.09 -0.46
C TYR A 23 3.69 -11.77 0.21
N PHE A 24 3.67 -11.26 1.44
CA PHE A 24 4.89 -10.94 2.19
C PHE A 24 5.35 -12.13 3.04
N LYS A 25 6.68 -12.22 3.24
CA LYS A 25 7.25 -13.18 4.20
C LYS A 25 6.78 -12.83 5.62
N PRO A 26 6.65 -13.81 6.53
CA PRO A 26 6.20 -13.57 7.91
C PRO A 26 6.97 -12.44 8.62
N GLU A 27 8.29 -12.38 8.43
CA GLU A 27 9.17 -11.35 9.02
C GLU A 27 8.98 -9.93 8.45
N ASP A 28 8.32 -9.79 7.30
CA ASP A 28 8.09 -8.52 6.61
C ASP A 28 6.64 -8.00 6.81
N VAL A 29 5.71 -8.81 7.34
CA VAL A 29 4.28 -8.46 7.46
C VAL A 29 4.05 -7.20 8.29
N ASP A 30 4.61 -7.11 9.49
CA ASP A 30 4.39 -5.95 10.37
C ASP A 30 4.94 -4.65 9.75
N ARG A 31 6.04 -4.76 8.99
CA ARG A 31 6.62 -3.62 8.29
C ARG A 31 5.75 -3.20 7.10
N ALA A 32 5.23 -4.15 6.34
CA ALA A 32 4.30 -3.89 5.25
C ALA A 32 3.03 -3.18 5.76
N LEU A 33 2.46 -3.62 6.88
CA LEU A 33 1.33 -2.95 7.53
C LEU A 33 1.69 -1.55 8.02
N CYS A 34 2.87 -1.35 8.62
CA CYS A 34 3.36 -0.01 8.96
C CYS A 34 3.41 0.92 7.74
N LEU A 35 3.88 0.44 6.59
CA LEU A 35 3.90 1.20 5.35
C LEU A 35 2.49 1.58 4.88
N ILE A 36 1.55 0.63 4.84
CA ILE A 36 0.15 0.91 4.50
C ILE A 36 -0.42 2.02 5.41
N GLY A 37 -0.13 1.93 6.71
CA GLY A 37 -0.55 2.94 7.68
C GLY A 37 -0.03 4.35 7.39
N PHE A 38 1.19 4.52 6.89
CA PHE A 38 1.73 5.84 6.55
C PHE A 38 1.46 6.29 5.11
N GLU A 39 1.27 5.36 4.17
CA GLU A 39 1.09 5.65 2.76
C GLU A 39 -0.38 5.94 2.43
N SER A 40 -1.32 5.18 2.99
CA SER A 40 -2.74 5.26 2.63
C SER A 40 -3.69 5.34 3.83
N LEU A 41 -3.18 5.23 5.07
CA LEU A 41 -3.97 5.00 6.27
C LEU A 41 -4.82 3.72 6.21
N GLY A 42 -4.55 2.80 5.27
CA GLY A 42 -5.38 1.61 5.02
C GLY A 42 -6.48 1.80 3.98
N ASP A 43 -6.60 2.97 3.35
CA ASP A 43 -7.58 3.24 2.29
C ASP A 43 -7.13 2.63 0.95
N PRO A 44 -7.83 1.63 0.40
CA PRO A 44 -7.46 1.03 -0.89
C PRO A 44 -7.67 1.98 -2.07
N ASP A 45 -8.52 3.01 -1.92
CA ASP A 45 -8.80 4.02 -2.94
C ASP A 45 -7.92 5.28 -2.76
N ALA A 46 -6.93 5.24 -1.86
CA ALA A 46 -6.05 6.37 -1.59
C ALA A 46 -5.35 6.87 -2.86
N TYR A 47 -5.53 8.15 -3.17
CA TYR A 47 -4.94 8.80 -4.33
C TYR A 47 -4.23 10.11 -3.94
N ASN A 48 -3.00 10.28 -4.40
CA ASN A 48 -2.24 11.50 -4.22
C ASN A 48 -2.34 12.41 -5.46
N ASP A 49 -3.04 13.54 -5.35
CA ASP A 49 -3.25 14.47 -6.47
C ASP A 49 -1.96 15.05 -7.09
N SER A 50 -0.86 15.12 -6.32
CA SER A 50 0.40 15.72 -6.76
C SER A 50 1.27 14.74 -7.55
N SER A 51 1.37 13.49 -7.08
CA SER A 51 2.24 12.46 -7.67
C SER A 51 1.51 11.41 -8.51
N GLY A 52 0.19 11.31 -8.33
CA GLY A 52 -0.64 10.21 -8.83
C GLY A 52 -0.47 8.91 -8.06
N ALA A 53 0.30 8.89 -6.96
CA ALA A 53 0.51 7.68 -6.16
C ALA A 53 -0.83 7.10 -5.70
N SER A 54 -1.00 5.77 -5.82
CA SER A 54 -2.31 5.12 -5.76
C SER A 54 -2.32 3.85 -4.91
N GLY A 55 -3.44 3.66 -4.22
CA GLY A 55 -3.77 2.49 -3.40
C GLY A 55 -2.93 2.33 -2.14
N LEU A 56 -3.00 1.14 -1.56
CA LEU A 56 -2.47 0.84 -0.22
C LEU A 56 -0.99 1.18 -0.04
N PHE A 57 -0.15 0.84 -1.02
CA PHE A 57 1.30 1.09 -1.02
C PHE A 57 1.72 2.32 -1.83
N GLN A 58 0.76 3.13 -2.29
CA GLN A 58 1.02 4.38 -3.01
C GLN A 58 1.98 4.20 -4.20
N HIS A 59 1.70 3.19 -5.05
CA HIS A 59 2.50 2.95 -6.24
C HIS A 59 2.41 4.13 -7.21
N LEU A 60 3.54 4.51 -7.81
CA LEU A 60 3.57 5.59 -8.80
C LEU A 60 3.10 5.07 -10.18
N PRO A 61 2.10 5.72 -10.82
CA PRO A 61 1.50 5.24 -12.07
C PRO A 61 2.51 5.06 -13.21
N LYS A 62 3.52 5.93 -13.28
CA LYS A 62 4.56 5.88 -14.33
C LYS A 62 5.39 4.59 -14.34
N TYR A 63 5.40 3.83 -13.25
CA TYR A 63 6.09 2.53 -13.15
C TYR A 63 5.12 1.35 -13.10
N TRP A 64 3.82 1.60 -12.97
CA TRP A 64 2.86 0.55 -12.64
C TRP A 64 2.78 -0.52 -13.70
N THR A 65 2.63 -0.16 -14.98
CA THR A 65 2.48 -1.13 -16.07
C THR A 65 3.65 -2.11 -16.14
N GLU A 66 4.89 -1.61 -16.02
CA GLU A 66 6.10 -2.44 -16.04
C GLU A 66 6.17 -3.32 -14.79
N ARG A 67 6.07 -2.73 -13.59
CA ARG A 67 6.20 -3.45 -12.32
C ARG A 67 5.10 -4.49 -12.10
N SER A 68 3.86 -4.15 -12.43
CA SER A 68 2.73 -5.08 -12.32
C SER A 68 2.90 -6.25 -13.28
N THR A 69 3.35 -6.02 -14.51
CA THR A 69 3.67 -7.09 -15.47
C THR A 69 4.77 -8.00 -14.94
N ASP A 70 5.88 -7.44 -14.45
CA ASP A 70 7.01 -8.21 -13.93
C ASP A 70 6.68 -8.98 -12.65
N ALA A 71 5.73 -8.46 -11.86
CA ALA A 71 5.19 -9.14 -10.68
C ALA A 71 4.13 -10.21 -11.01
N GLY A 72 3.74 -10.39 -12.28
CA GLY A 72 2.74 -11.38 -12.70
C GLY A 72 1.29 -10.89 -12.70
N TRP A 73 1.06 -9.57 -12.66
CA TRP A 73 -0.24 -8.88 -12.64
C TRP A 73 -0.46 -7.97 -13.86
N PRO A 74 -0.25 -8.45 -15.11
CA PRO A 74 -0.37 -7.60 -16.28
C PRO A 74 -1.79 -7.06 -16.46
N GLY A 75 -1.90 -5.74 -16.64
CA GLY A 75 -3.18 -5.06 -16.87
C GLY A 75 -4.05 -4.92 -15.62
N ALA A 76 -3.55 -5.25 -14.43
CA ALA A 76 -4.25 -5.01 -13.18
C ALA A 76 -4.44 -3.50 -12.93
N ASP A 77 -5.55 -3.15 -12.28
CA ASP A 77 -5.78 -1.80 -11.78
C ASP A 77 -4.83 -1.51 -10.61
N ILE A 78 -4.24 -0.31 -10.57
CA ILE A 78 -3.37 0.11 -9.47
C ILE A 78 -4.13 0.27 -8.15
N MET A 79 -5.45 0.47 -8.21
CA MET A 79 -6.34 0.55 -7.05
C MET A 79 -6.85 -0.83 -6.60
N ASP A 80 -6.64 -1.90 -7.38
CA ASP A 80 -7.00 -3.25 -6.93
C ASP A 80 -6.12 -3.63 -5.72
N PRO A 81 -6.70 -3.87 -4.52
CA PRO A 81 -5.92 -4.01 -3.31
C PRO A 81 -5.03 -5.25 -3.32
N GLU A 82 -5.46 -6.33 -3.98
CA GLU A 82 -4.68 -7.55 -4.10
C GLU A 82 -3.46 -7.35 -5.00
N ALA A 83 -3.65 -6.78 -6.20
CA ALA A 83 -2.55 -6.44 -7.09
C ALA A 83 -1.59 -5.43 -6.45
N ASN A 84 -2.11 -4.38 -5.79
CA ASN A 84 -1.30 -3.35 -5.14
C ASN A 84 -0.35 -3.95 -4.09
N VAL A 85 -0.87 -4.86 -3.24
CA VAL A 85 -0.11 -5.59 -2.22
C VAL A 85 0.87 -6.58 -2.86
N ALA A 86 0.46 -7.34 -3.88
CA ALA A 86 1.31 -8.32 -4.55
C ALA A 86 2.50 -7.65 -5.26
N VAL A 87 2.26 -6.53 -5.95
CA VAL A 87 3.32 -5.75 -6.62
C VAL A 87 4.24 -5.08 -5.59
N ALA A 88 3.73 -4.66 -4.43
CA ALA A 88 4.56 -4.18 -3.34
C ALA A 88 5.48 -5.27 -2.77
N ALA A 89 4.96 -6.49 -2.59
CA ALA A 89 5.76 -7.64 -2.15
C ALA A 89 6.84 -8.04 -3.18
N TRP A 90 6.55 -7.93 -4.48
CA TRP A 90 7.54 -8.09 -5.53
C TRP A 90 8.61 -6.98 -5.46
N LEU A 91 8.20 -5.71 -5.39
CA LEU A 91 9.11 -4.55 -5.36
C LEU A 91 10.02 -4.58 -4.12
N ARG A 92 9.50 -5.08 -2.99
CA ARG A 92 10.25 -5.28 -1.75
C ARG A 92 11.52 -6.12 -1.91
N GLN A 93 11.59 -7.01 -2.90
CA GLN A 93 12.78 -7.83 -3.16
C GLN A 93 14.01 -6.97 -3.51
N ASP A 94 13.79 -5.77 -4.05
CA ASP A 94 14.83 -4.77 -4.34
C ASP A 94 15.20 -3.89 -3.13
N GLY A 95 14.48 -4.04 -2.01
CA GLY A 95 14.69 -3.24 -0.80
C GLY A 95 13.44 -2.49 -0.34
N TRP A 96 13.57 -1.80 0.80
CA TRP A 96 12.49 -0.99 1.37
C TRP A 96 12.60 0.50 1.00
N THR A 97 13.69 0.92 0.36
CA THR A 97 13.98 2.34 0.12
C THR A 97 13.05 2.98 -0.92
N HIS A 98 12.15 2.21 -1.52
CA HIS A 98 11.08 2.69 -2.40
C HIS A 98 10.02 3.50 -1.65
N TRP A 99 9.85 3.28 -0.33
CA TRP A 99 8.81 3.91 0.47
C TRP A 99 9.38 4.98 1.41
N SER A 100 8.77 6.17 1.36
CA SER A 100 9.22 7.31 2.17
C SER A 100 9.15 7.10 3.69
N PRO A 101 8.17 6.38 4.26
CA PRO A 101 8.13 6.10 5.69
C PRO A 101 9.32 5.26 6.17
N TYR A 102 9.77 4.28 5.36
CA TYR A 102 10.98 3.51 5.68
C TYR A 102 12.23 4.40 5.67
N ASN A 103 12.38 5.23 4.64
CA ASN A 103 13.51 6.16 4.51
C ASN A 103 13.58 7.18 5.65
N ARG A 104 12.45 7.49 6.29
CA ARG A 104 12.34 8.37 7.46
C ARG A 104 12.47 7.65 8.80
N GLY A 105 12.71 6.34 8.81
CA GLY A 105 12.84 5.55 10.03
C GLY A 105 11.51 5.22 10.73
N GLN A 106 10.37 5.46 10.08
CA GLN A 106 9.04 5.24 10.68
C GLN A 106 8.65 3.75 10.67
N CYS A 107 9.19 2.98 9.73
CA CYS A 107 8.92 1.55 9.55
C CYS A 107 10.21 0.73 9.35
N GLN A 108 11.31 1.08 10.02
CA GLN A 108 12.59 0.35 9.89
C GLN A 108 12.62 -0.97 10.64
#